data_AF-A0A925FPS3-F1
#
_entry.id   AF-A0A925FPS3-F1
#
_cell.length_a   1.000
_cell.length_b   1.000
_cell.length_c   1.000
_cell.angle_alpha   90.00
_cell.angle_beta   90.00
_cell.angle_gamma   90.00
#
_symmetry.space_group_name_H-M   'P 1'
#
loop_
_entity.id
_entity.type
_entity.pdbx_description
1 polymer ?
#
loop_
_entity_poly.entity_id
_entity_poly.type
_entity_poly.pdbx_seq_one_letter_code
_entity_poly.pdbx_strand_id
1 'polypeptide(L)' 'MPIRSPFNFKQWIDEHRHLLKPPVGNQCVYDDGDFIVMVVGGPNSRKDYHWDEGEEFFY' A
#
# COMPACT_ATOMS: atom_id res chain seq x y z
N MET A 1 -19.38 -6.65 4.88
CA MET A 1 -18.20 -7.54 4.82
C MET A 1 -17.81 -7.93 6.24
N PRO A 2 -17.31 -9.15 6.49
CA PRO A 2 -16.87 -9.53 7.83
C PRO A 2 -15.65 -8.69 8.25
N ILE A 3 -15.64 -8.24 9.50
CA ILE A 3 -14.49 -7.51 10.07
C ILE A 3 -13.32 -8.48 10.16
N ARG A 4 -12.21 -8.20 9.45
CA ARG A 4 -10.99 -9.00 9.51
C ARG A 4 -10.33 -8.83 10.88
N SER A 5 -9.77 -9.92 11.42
CA SER A 5 -8.97 -9.84 12.65
C SER A 5 -7.72 -8.99 12.43
N PRO A 6 -7.26 -8.25 13.46
CA PRO A 6 -5.98 -7.56 13.40
C PRO A 6 -4.82 -8.51 13.13
N PHE A 7 -3.77 -8.03 12.47
CA PHE A 7 -2.53 -8.77 12.22
C PHE A 7 -1.29 -7.89 12.46
N ASN A 8 -0.11 -8.53 12.55
CA ASN A 8 1.14 -7.80 12.74
C ASN A 8 1.57 -7.12 11.44
N PHE A 9 1.49 -5.79 11.42
CA PHE A 9 1.77 -5.03 10.21
C PHE A 9 3.25 -5.07 9.79
N LYS A 10 4.20 -5.07 10.74
CA LYS A 10 5.63 -5.14 10.40
C LYS A 10 5.98 -6.47 9.73
N GLN A 11 5.48 -7.56 10.30
CA GLN A 11 5.68 -8.89 9.74
C GLN A 11 5.09 -8.99 8.32
N TRP A 12 3.86 -8.49 8.12
CA TRP A 12 3.23 -8.45 6.80
C TRP A 12 4.09 -7.68 5.80
N ILE A 13 4.63 -6.53 6.18
CA ILE A 13 5.51 -5.75 5.30
C ILE A 13 6.75 -6.57 4.92
N ASP A 14 7.37 -7.26 5.89
CA ASP A 14 8.57 -8.08 5.65
C ASP A 14 8.29 -9.26 4.70
N GLU A 15 7.13 -9.90 4.85
CA GLU A 15 6.64 -10.95 3.93
C GLU A 15 6.41 -10.40 2.50
N HIS A 16 5.95 -9.15 2.36
CA HIS A 16 5.64 -8.53 1.07
C HIS A 16 6.80 -7.71 0.48
N ARG A 17 7.97 -7.65 1.12
CA ARG A 17 9.16 -6.88 0.65
C ARG A 17 9.53 -7.13 -0.80
N HIS A 18 9.27 -8.33 -1.29
CA HIS A 18 9.57 -8.73 -2.66
C HIS A 18 8.70 -8.00 -3.70
N LEU A 19 7.52 -7.50 -3.32
CA LEU A 19 6.64 -6.67 -4.14
C LEU A 19 6.92 -5.17 -3.95
N LEU A 20 7.44 -4.78 -2.78
CA LEU A 20 7.74 -3.39 -2.43
C LEU A 20 9.06 -2.86 -3.02
N LYS A 21 9.39 -3.34 -4.22
CA LYS A 21 10.56 -2.97 -5.01
C LYS A 21 10.21 -3.04 -6.51
N PRO A 22 11.02 -2.46 -7.41
CA PRO A 22 10.79 -2.59 -8.84
C PRO A 22 10.67 -4.06 -9.28
N PRO A 23 9.75 -4.38 -10.22
CA PRO A 23 8.93 -3.45 -11.01
C PRO A 23 7.57 -3.07 -10.39
N VAL A 24 7.18 -3.65 -9.24
CA VAL A 24 5.84 -3.45 -8.66
C VAL A 24 5.78 -2.20 -7.78
N GLY A 25 6.62 -2.16 -6.74
CA GLY A 25 6.85 -0.95 -5.93
C GLY A 25 5.76 -0.59 -4.91
N ASN A 26 4.60 -1.24 -4.90
CA ASN A 26 3.55 -1.03 -3.90
C ASN A 26 2.67 -2.29 -3.74
N GLN A 27 1.92 -2.38 -2.64
CA GLN A 27 0.95 -3.45 -2.41
C GLN A 27 -0.26 -2.92 -1.63
N CYS A 28 -1.48 -3.25 -2.09
CA CYS A 28 -2.70 -2.99 -1.34
C CYS A 28 -2.84 -4.03 -0.21
N VAL A 29 -3.19 -3.57 0.99
CA VAL A 29 -3.31 -4.41 2.19
C VAL A 29 -4.64 -5.17 2.22
N TYR A 30 -5.71 -4.56 1.69
CA TYR A 30 -7.05 -5.10 1.68
C TYR A 30 -7.63 -5.03 0.26
N ASP A 31 -8.14 -6.14 -0.25
CA ASP A 31 -8.65 -6.21 -1.62
C ASP A 31 -10.02 -5.53 -1.79
N ASP A 32 -10.81 -5.44 -0.70
CA ASP A 32 -12.20 -5.00 -0.74
C ASP A 32 -12.55 -4.16 0.51
N GLY A 33 -12.47 -2.83 0.42
CA GLY A 33 -12.86 -1.93 1.50
C GLY A 33 -13.13 -0.51 1.01
N ASP A 34 -13.82 0.27 1.83
CA ASP A 34 -14.09 1.69 1.56
C ASP A 34 -12.80 2.53 1.56
N PHE A 35 -11.77 2.07 2.27
CA PHE A 35 -10.44 2.67 2.29
C PHE A 35 -9.44 1.88 1.46
N ILE A 36 -8.70 2.58 0.62
CA ILE A 36 -7.53 2.03 -0.08
C ILE A 36 -6.31 2.20 0.84
N VAL A 37 -5.86 1.10 1.46
CA VAL A 37 -4.68 1.10 2.34
C VAL A 37 -3.51 0.47 1.60
N MET A 38 -2.50 1.26 1.27
CA MET A 38 -1.34 0.82 0.51
C MET A 38 -0.05 0.93 1.30
N VAL A 39 0.87 -0.02 1.06
CA VAL A 39 2.28 0.13 1.40
C VAL A 39 3.06 0.39 0.13
N VAL A 40 3.80 1.49 0.10
CA VAL A 40 4.62 1.90 -1.04
C VAL A 40 6.09 1.75 -0.68
N GLY A 41 6.83 1.03 -1.53
CA GLY A 41 8.26 0.79 -1.39
C GLY A 41 9.11 1.63 -2.35
N GLY A 42 10.35 1.19 -2.58
CA GLY A 42 11.30 1.90 -3.44
C GLY A 42 12.49 1.02 -3.87
N PRO A 43 13.39 1.54 -4.73
CA PRO A 43 13.36 2.89 -5.30
C PRO A 43 12.30 3.02 -6.42
N ASN A 44 11.63 4.18 -6.47
CA ASN A 44 10.75 4.54 -7.58
C ASN A 44 10.80 6.06 -7.80
N SER A 45 10.84 6.51 -9.05
CA SER A 45 10.83 7.93 -9.42
C SER A 45 9.96 8.13 -10.65
N ARG A 46 9.14 9.17 -10.65
CA ARG A 46 8.13 9.43 -11.68
C ARG A 46 8.17 10.90 -12.10
N LYS A 47 7.68 11.19 -13.31
CA LYS A 47 7.65 12.56 -13.88
C LYS A 47 6.26 13.19 -13.86
N ASP A 48 5.25 12.39 -13.53
CA ASP A 48 3.86 12.78 -13.45
C ASP A 48 3.50 13.37 -12.07
N TYR A 49 2.41 14.13 -12.05
CA TYR A 49 1.75 14.58 -10.83
C TYR A 49 0.44 13.80 -10.70
N HIS A 50 0.10 13.40 -9.47
CA HIS A 50 -1.20 12.84 -9.16
C HIS A 50 -2.15 13.97 -8.75
N TRP A 51 -3.39 13.90 -9.23
CA TRP A 51 -4.50 14.74 -8.80
C TRP A 51 -5.61 13.81 -8.34
N ASP A 52 -5.96 13.90 -7.05
CA ASP A 52 -7.08 13.18 -6.45
C ASP A 52 -8.07 14.20 -5.89
N GLU A 53 -9.37 13.91 -6.02
CA GLU A 53 -10.44 14.71 -5.40
C GLU A 53 -10.53 14.46 -3.89
N GLY A 54 -10.07 13.29 -3.44
CA GLY A 54 -10.04 12.88 -2.04
C GLY A 54 -8.75 13.27 -1.32
N GLU A 55 -8.77 13.08 0.00
CA GLU A 55 -7.58 13.23 0.84
C GLU A 55 -6.71 11.98 0.78
N GLU A 56 -5.39 12.16 0.71
CA GLU A 56 -4.40 11.10 0.86
C GLU A 56 -3.64 11.26 2.18
N PHE A 57 -3.58 10.20 2.98
CA PHE A 57 -2.86 10.18 4.26
C PHE A 57 -1.55 9.37 4.16
N PHE A 58 -0.46 9.88 4.74
CA PHE A 58 0.87 9.27 4.71
C PHE A 58 1.49 9.14 6.09
N TYR A 59 2.16 8.02 6.33
CA TYR A 59 2.96 7.71 7.53
C TYR A 59 4.25 6.99 7.17
#